data_AF-A0A369J5W4-F1
#
_entry.id   AF-A0A369J5W4-F1
#
_cell.length_a   1.000
_cell.length_b   1.000
_cell.length_c   1.000
_cell.angle_alpha   90.00
_cell.angle_beta   90.00
_cell.angle_gamma   90.00
#
_symmetry.space_group_name_H-M   'P 1'
#
loop_
_entity.id
_entity.type
_entity.pdbx_description
1 polymer ?
#
loop_
_entity_poly.entity_id
_entity_poly.type
_entity_poly.pdbx_seq_one_letter_code
_entity_poly.pdbx_strand_id
1 'polypeptide(L)'
;MASVLARQAAGGLRYARVASLGCTRRAIHITPVVQKRKGKVVIEDLFGESFEEEPVKPTPSLKGKAAGVTQASRIPAASTSTGATVTAQAQAPKRRKLSPEARLAKFNQIRDFVTPRLGRKPAIKVPQVKKSAWIHLLQLAETGEQLTQVADMFPGWKESGHQFDPEFSELFVRRCEEISCPLLALKVYGDFAKYNLALTLPGARQLLHSLHVEHPIETVMTASALYDVYGLPPIAKDLVSCSMLMSACYKHNSKDSLKVANALVPHLEKLLKHTKPIEVSKGPTVNVLQKPVVWMKWALKKVDKALFATTGQRADWLSAWRAKSGHIPEPSKF
;
A
#
# COMPACT_ATOMS: atom_id res chain seq x y z
N MET A 1 4.15 47.62 34.86
CA MET A 1 3.21 46.70 35.55
C MET A 1 3.56 45.27 35.11
N ALA A 2 4.69 44.70 35.55
CA ALA A 2 4.96 44.08 36.85
C ALA A 2 4.15 42.77 37.09
N SER A 3 4.80 41.65 36.72
CA SER A 3 4.84 40.34 37.39
C SER A 3 3.55 39.62 37.81
N VAL A 4 3.31 38.43 37.24
CA VAL A 4 2.62 37.33 37.93
C VAL A 4 3.51 36.09 37.88
N LEU A 5 4.07 35.76 39.04
CA LEU A 5 4.92 34.63 39.35
C LEU A 5 4.09 33.39 39.75
N ALA A 6 4.56 32.24 39.26
CA ALA A 6 4.70 30.94 39.92
C ALA A 6 3.83 30.57 41.13
N ARG A 7 3.16 29.41 41.02
CA ARG A 7 2.77 28.42 42.05
C ARG A 7 2.26 27.20 41.25
N GLN A 8 2.78 25.98 41.35
CA GLN A 8 2.71 25.11 42.51
C GLN A 8 3.67 23.92 42.34
N ALA A 9 4.35 23.59 43.43
CA ALA A 9 5.23 22.44 43.58
C ALA A 9 4.47 21.23 44.15
N ALA A 10 5.07 20.06 43.93
CA ALA A 10 5.21 18.94 44.85
C ALA A 10 3.95 18.31 45.47
N GLY A 11 3.64 17.10 45.01
CA GLY A 11 2.91 16.07 45.75
C GLY A 11 2.75 14.83 44.87
N GLY A 12 3.09 13.61 45.26
CA GLY A 12 3.71 13.09 46.46
C GLY A 12 3.99 11.61 46.18
N LEU A 13 5.20 11.16 46.50
CA LEU A 13 5.57 9.76 46.51
C LEU A 13 4.73 9.03 47.58
N ARG A 14 3.81 8.17 47.14
CA ARG A 14 3.22 7.14 48.01
C ARG A 14 3.42 5.77 47.38
N TYR A 15 4.50 5.15 47.83
CA TYR A 15 4.70 3.71 47.82
C TYR A 15 3.52 3.03 48.53
N ALA A 16 2.71 2.29 47.79
CA ALA A 16 1.81 1.28 48.35
C ALA A 16 2.36 -0.10 48.01
N ARG A 17 2.98 -0.75 49.00
CA ARG A 17 3.26 -2.18 49.01
C ARG A 17 1.92 -2.91 49.00
N VAL A 18 1.56 -3.52 47.86
CA VAL A 18 0.48 -4.50 47.82
C VAL A 18 1.08 -5.86 48.15
N ALA A 19 0.64 -6.41 49.27
CA ALA A 19 0.97 -7.74 49.74
C ALA A 19 0.55 -8.80 48.72
N SER A 20 1.49 -9.68 48.40
CA SER A 20 1.31 -10.90 47.61
C SER A 20 0.45 -11.89 48.39
N LEU A 21 -0.84 -11.97 48.07
CA LEU A 21 -1.70 -13.08 48.49
C LEU A 21 -1.51 -14.26 47.53
N GLY A 22 -1.15 -15.40 48.11
CA GLY A 22 -0.78 -16.62 47.40
C GLY A 22 -1.92 -17.19 46.55
N CYS A 23 -1.68 -17.27 45.24
CA CYS A 23 -2.45 -18.10 44.33
C CYS A 23 -2.10 -19.57 44.56
N THR A 24 -3.04 -20.33 45.13
CA THR A 24 -3.04 -21.80 45.10
C THR A 24 -3.17 -22.26 43.64
N ARG A 25 -2.07 -22.72 43.06
CA ARG A 25 -2.06 -23.36 41.73
C ARG A 25 -2.83 -24.68 41.84
N ARG A 26 -4.01 -24.75 41.21
CA ARG A 26 -4.61 -26.04 40.84
C ARG A 26 -3.74 -26.67 39.76
N ALA A 27 -3.23 -27.87 40.03
CA ALA A 27 -2.53 -28.68 39.05
C ALA A 27 -3.53 -29.13 37.98
N ILE A 28 -3.48 -28.51 36.80
CA ILE A 28 -4.20 -28.98 35.62
C ILE A 28 -3.40 -30.15 35.06
N HIS A 29 -4.04 -31.32 34.96
CA HIS A 29 -3.47 -32.49 34.31
C HIS A 29 -3.06 -32.13 32.87
N ILE A 30 -1.74 -32.12 32.64
CA ILE A 30 -1.15 -31.96 31.30
C ILE A 30 -1.30 -33.31 30.60
N THR A 31 -2.30 -33.43 29.74
CA THR A 31 -2.30 -34.46 28.70
C THR A 31 -1.32 -34.04 27.60
N PRO A 32 -0.51 -34.97 27.06
CA PRO A 32 0.48 -34.64 26.05
C PRO A 32 -0.22 -34.13 24.78
N VAL A 33 -0.03 -32.84 24.48
CA VAL A 33 -0.46 -32.23 23.21
C VAL A 33 0.42 -32.82 22.11
N VAL A 34 -0.18 -33.68 21.28
CA VAL A 34 0.39 -34.10 20.00
C VAL A 34 0.63 -32.85 19.18
N GLN A 35 1.89 -32.41 19.12
CA GLN A 35 2.32 -31.28 18.28
C GLN A 35 2.23 -31.71 16.82
N LYS A 36 1.05 -31.57 16.21
CA LYS A 36 0.95 -31.47 14.75
C LYS A 36 1.77 -30.25 14.35
N ARG A 37 2.89 -30.48 13.64
CA ARG A 37 3.71 -29.44 13.03
C ARG A 37 2.77 -28.43 12.35
N LYS A 38 2.68 -27.23 12.91
CA LYS A 38 1.99 -26.11 12.25
C LYS A 38 2.78 -25.85 10.97
N GLY A 39 2.23 -26.30 9.85
CA GLY A 39 2.71 -25.90 8.53
C GLY A 39 2.80 -24.38 8.54
N LYS A 40 3.96 -23.88 8.14
CA LYS A 40 4.21 -22.46 7.93
C LYS A 40 3.07 -21.94 7.07
N VAL A 41 2.15 -21.19 7.66
CA VAL A 41 1.08 -20.53 6.91
C VAL A 41 1.78 -19.44 6.11
N VAL A 42 2.18 -19.81 4.90
CA VAL A 42 2.54 -18.88 3.86
C VAL A 42 1.25 -18.10 3.60
N ILE A 43 1.20 -16.86 4.07
CA ILE A 43 0.21 -15.89 3.61
C ILE A 43 0.63 -15.58 2.19
N GLU A 44 0.24 -16.48 1.29
CA GLU A 44 0.41 -16.35 -0.14
C GLU A 44 -0.41 -15.14 -0.57
N ASP A 45 0.29 -14.18 -1.17
CA ASP A 45 -0.21 -12.92 -1.69
C ASP A 45 -1.48 -13.16 -2.53
N LEU A 46 -2.64 -12.91 -1.93
CA LEU A 46 -3.95 -13.20 -2.50
C LEU A 46 -4.33 -12.25 -3.65
N PHE A 47 -3.39 -11.44 -4.14
CA PHE A 47 -3.58 -10.37 -5.13
C PHE A 47 -2.45 -10.30 -6.17
N GLY A 48 -1.89 -11.43 -6.57
CA GLY A 48 -1.02 -11.54 -7.74
C GLY A 48 -1.78 -11.42 -9.07
N GLU A 49 -2.50 -10.33 -9.32
CA GLU A 49 -2.88 -9.94 -10.69
C GLU A 49 -2.08 -8.68 -11.05
N SER A 50 -0.92 -8.96 -11.66
CA SER A 50 -0.09 -8.00 -12.37
C SER A 50 -0.92 -7.38 -13.49
N PHE A 51 -1.38 -6.15 -13.29
CA PHE A 51 -1.85 -5.29 -14.36
C PHE A 51 -0.63 -4.92 -15.19
N GLU A 52 -0.32 -5.70 -16.22
CA GLU A 52 0.62 -5.29 -17.26
C GLU A 52 -0.04 -4.15 -18.04
N GLU A 53 0.44 -2.95 -17.80
CA GLU A 53 0.15 -1.77 -18.60
C GLU A 53 0.87 -1.94 -19.96
N GLU A 54 0.20 -2.60 -20.92
CA GLU A 54 0.68 -2.68 -22.29
C GLU A 54 0.63 -1.29 -22.94
N PRO A 55 1.73 -0.79 -23.55
CA PRO A 55 1.69 0.44 -24.31
C PRO A 55 0.92 0.23 -25.62
N VAL A 56 -0.17 0.96 -25.77
CA VAL A 56 -0.98 1.08 -26.99
C VAL A 56 -0.07 1.29 -28.22
N LYS A 57 0.07 0.25 -29.05
CA LYS A 57 0.60 0.36 -30.41
C LYS A 57 -0.56 0.63 -31.37
N PRO A 58 -0.45 1.58 -32.30
CA PRO A 58 -1.45 1.78 -33.33
C PRO A 58 -1.40 0.63 -34.35
N THR A 59 -2.55 -0.02 -34.55
CA THR A 59 -2.80 -1.03 -35.57
C THR A 59 -2.91 -0.41 -36.96
N PRO A 60 -2.23 -0.94 -37.99
CA PRO A 60 -2.65 -0.81 -39.37
C PRO A 60 -3.53 -1.98 -39.81
N SER A 61 -4.33 -1.67 -40.82
CA SER A 61 -5.53 -2.36 -41.28
C SER A 61 -5.32 -3.71 -42.00
N LEU A 62 -6.41 -4.48 -41.95
CA LEU A 62 -6.75 -5.79 -42.52
C LEU A 62 -6.44 -5.99 -44.03
N LYS A 63 -5.83 -7.14 -44.33
CA LYS A 63 -6.01 -8.03 -45.51
C LYS A 63 -5.53 -9.42 -45.05
N GLY A 64 -6.12 -10.59 -45.29
CA GLY A 64 -7.32 -11.05 -45.98
C GLY A 64 -7.25 -12.59 -46.08
N LYS A 65 -8.43 -13.21 -46.28
CA LYS A 65 -8.73 -14.52 -46.91
C LYS A 65 -8.35 -15.88 -46.29
N ALA A 66 -9.42 -16.70 -46.22
CA ALA A 66 -9.59 -18.11 -46.64
C ALA A 66 -8.98 -19.21 -45.74
N ALA A 67 -9.80 -20.00 -45.05
CA ALA A 67 -10.55 -21.19 -45.50
C ALA A 67 -9.73 -22.49 -45.36
N GLY A 68 -10.27 -23.46 -44.62
CA GLY A 68 -9.65 -24.79 -44.47
C GLY A 68 -10.40 -25.70 -43.49
N VAL A 69 -11.37 -26.43 -44.04
CA VAL A 69 -12.13 -27.53 -43.45
C VAL A 69 -11.26 -28.79 -43.32
N THR A 70 -11.32 -29.54 -42.20
CA THR A 70 -11.47 -31.03 -42.25
C THR A 70 -11.81 -31.68 -40.90
N GLN A 71 -12.78 -32.58 -40.97
CA GLN A 71 -13.20 -33.60 -40.00
C GLN A 71 -12.09 -34.63 -39.71
N ALA A 72 -12.12 -35.29 -38.56
CA ALA A 72 -12.43 -36.73 -38.50
C ALA A 72 -12.37 -37.31 -37.07
N SER A 73 -13.31 -38.22 -36.84
CA SER A 73 -13.62 -39.02 -35.67
C SER A 73 -12.64 -40.19 -35.44
N ARG A 74 -12.41 -40.60 -34.18
CA ARG A 74 -12.19 -42.01 -33.78
C ARG A 74 -12.17 -42.20 -32.25
N ILE A 75 -13.11 -43.01 -31.78
CA ILE A 75 -13.20 -43.75 -30.50
C ILE A 75 -13.34 -45.25 -30.92
N PRO A 76 -13.16 -46.30 -30.09
CA PRO A 76 -12.50 -46.50 -28.78
C PRO A 76 -11.43 -47.61 -28.81
N ALA A 77 -10.67 -47.79 -27.73
CA ALA A 77 -10.25 -49.14 -27.33
C ALA A 77 -10.00 -49.21 -25.81
N ALA A 78 -10.66 -50.18 -25.19
CA ALA A 78 -10.51 -50.57 -23.81
C ALA A 78 -9.12 -51.18 -23.57
N SER A 79 -8.52 -50.91 -22.41
CA SER A 79 -7.45 -51.72 -21.86
C SER A 79 -7.54 -51.75 -20.35
N THR A 80 -7.73 -52.98 -19.90
CA THR A 80 -7.87 -53.46 -18.54
C THR A 80 -6.54 -53.37 -17.79
N SER A 81 -6.65 -53.28 -16.46
CA SER A 81 -5.82 -53.97 -15.46
C SER A 81 -4.84 -53.12 -14.62
N THR A 82 -5.10 -53.24 -13.31
CA THR A 82 -4.15 -53.41 -12.20
C THR A 82 -3.19 -52.30 -11.79
N GLY A 83 -3.36 -51.87 -10.53
CA GLY A 83 -2.23 -51.59 -9.65
C GLY A 83 -2.01 -50.12 -9.31
N ALA A 84 -2.33 -49.79 -8.05
CA ALA A 84 -1.65 -48.85 -7.15
C ALA A 84 -2.67 -47.98 -6.42
N THR A 85 -2.78 -48.22 -5.12
CA THR A 85 -3.42 -47.33 -4.16
C THR A 85 -2.57 -46.06 -4.06
N VAL A 86 -2.71 -45.16 -5.04
CA VAL A 86 -2.15 -43.82 -5.01
C VAL A 86 -2.88 -43.09 -3.89
N THR A 87 -2.13 -42.73 -2.84
CA THR A 87 -2.55 -41.78 -1.83
C THR A 87 -2.91 -40.50 -2.56
N ALA A 88 -4.22 -40.28 -2.76
CA ALA A 88 -4.76 -39.09 -3.38
C ALA A 88 -4.30 -37.87 -2.59
N GLN A 89 -3.26 -37.19 -3.11
CA GLN A 89 -2.92 -35.85 -2.69
C GLN A 89 -4.16 -35.00 -2.95
N ALA A 90 -4.87 -34.68 -1.87
CA ALA A 90 -6.04 -33.80 -1.89
C ALA A 90 -5.59 -32.46 -2.49
N GLN A 91 -5.84 -32.29 -3.79
CA GLN A 91 -5.60 -31.03 -4.48
C GLN A 91 -6.40 -29.97 -3.74
N ALA A 92 -5.70 -28.96 -3.22
CA ALA A 92 -6.33 -27.86 -2.52
C ALA A 92 -7.45 -27.29 -3.41
N PRO A 93 -8.67 -27.08 -2.87
CA PRO A 93 -9.80 -26.64 -3.67
C PRO A 93 -9.44 -25.31 -4.34
N LYS A 94 -9.42 -25.30 -5.68
CA LYS A 94 -9.23 -24.08 -6.47
C LYS A 94 -10.27 -23.06 -6.03
N ARG A 95 -9.82 -21.99 -5.35
CA ARG A 95 -10.71 -20.94 -4.85
C ARG A 95 -11.38 -20.28 -6.05
N ARG A 96 -12.68 -20.56 -6.24
CA ARG A 96 -13.48 -19.90 -7.26
C ARG A 96 -13.59 -18.41 -6.90
N LYS A 97 -13.19 -17.53 -7.83
CA LYS A 97 -13.43 -16.09 -7.71
C LYS A 97 -14.95 -15.87 -7.58
N LEU A 98 -15.38 -15.04 -6.64
CA LEU A 98 -16.78 -14.65 -6.48
C LEU A 98 -17.23 -13.87 -7.72
N SER A 99 -18.49 -14.04 -8.15
CA SER A 99 -19.08 -13.19 -9.17
C SER A 99 -19.18 -11.74 -8.67
N PRO A 100 -19.13 -10.73 -9.56
CA PRO A 100 -19.20 -9.31 -9.16
C PRO A 100 -20.49 -9.00 -8.39
N GLU A 101 -21.63 -9.56 -8.81
CA GLU A 101 -22.92 -9.41 -8.12
C GLU A 101 -22.89 -10.01 -6.70
N ALA A 102 -22.32 -11.20 -6.53
CA ALA A 102 -22.17 -11.82 -5.21
C ALA A 102 -21.21 -11.01 -4.31
N ARG A 103 -20.21 -10.36 -4.92
CA ARG A 103 -19.27 -9.50 -4.22
C ARG A 103 -19.95 -8.23 -3.71
N LEU A 104 -20.76 -7.58 -4.54
CA LEU A 104 -21.58 -6.43 -4.17
C LEU A 104 -22.59 -6.78 -3.05
N ALA A 105 -23.29 -7.91 -3.19
CA ALA A 105 -24.22 -8.38 -2.17
C ALA A 105 -23.52 -8.57 -0.82
N LYS A 106 -22.32 -9.17 -0.83
CA LYS A 106 -21.51 -9.35 0.39
C LYS A 106 -20.99 -8.03 0.95
N PHE A 107 -20.60 -7.08 0.10
CA PHE A 107 -20.21 -5.73 0.53
C PHE A 107 -21.37 -5.05 1.26
N ASN A 108 -22.56 -5.01 0.64
CA ASN A 108 -23.76 -4.42 1.24
C ASN A 108 -24.12 -5.11 2.55
N GLN A 109 -24.09 -6.45 2.59
CA GLN A 109 -24.36 -7.21 3.81
C GLN A 109 -23.42 -6.82 4.96
N ILE A 110 -22.11 -6.69 4.71
CA ILE A 110 -21.16 -6.30 5.75
C ILE A 110 -21.36 -4.83 6.14
N ARG A 111 -21.62 -3.94 5.18
CA ARG A 111 -21.89 -2.52 5.44
C ARG A 111 -23.12 -2.34 6.30
N ASP A 112 -24.22 -3.02 5.97
CA ASP A 112 -25.49 -2.94 6.69
C ASP A 112 -25.37 -3.59 8.08
N PHE A 113 -24.45 -4.56 8.25
CA PHE A 113 -24.08 -5.08 9.56
C PHE A 113 -23.28 -4.07 10.39
N VAL A 114 -22.31 -3.37 9.79
CA VAL A 114 -21.40 -2.44 10.49
C VAL A 114 -22.12 -1.16 10.87
N THR A 115 -22.83 -0.53 9.94
CA THR A 115 -23.44 0.81 10.09
C THR A 115 -24.23 1.03 11.40
N PRO A 116 -25.23 0.20 11.77
CA PRO A 116 -26.04 0.42 12.98
C PRO A 116 -25.28 0.17 14.30
N ARG A 117 -24.04 -0.33 14.22
CA ARG A 117 -23.19 -0.71 15.36
C ARG A 117 -22.08 0.28 15.64
N LEU A 118 -22.00 1.38 14.88
CA LEU A 118 -20.99 2.42 15.04
C LEU A 118 -21.50 3.61 15.87
N GLY A 119 -20.57 4.45 16.32
CA GLY A 119 -20.85 5.69 17.02
C GLY A 119 -20.80 5.56 18.54
N ARG A 120 -20.99 6.70 19.22
CA ARG A 120 -21.00 6.77 20.70
C ARG A 120 -22.20 6.04 21.33
N LYS A 121 -23.34 6.00 20.63
CA LYS A 121 -24.58 5.34 21.06
C LYS A 121 -25.10 4.47 19.90
N PRO A 122 -24.52 3.27 19.68
CA PRO A 122 -24.92 2.43 18.56
C PRO A 122 -26.35 1.94 18.75
N ALA A 123 -27.11 1.86 17.66
CA ALA A 123 -28.47 1.33 17.65
C ALA A 123 -28.48 -0.15 18.06
N ILE A 124 -27.45 -0.89 17.65
CA ILE A 124 -27.26 -2.30 18.01
C ILE A 124 -25.87 -2.49 18.64
N LYS A 125 -25.82 -2.99 19.88
CA LYS A 125 -24.55 -3.17 20.62
C LYS A 125 -23.86 -4.50 20.36
N VAL A 126 -24.63 -5.56 20.10
CA VAL A 126 -24.14 -6.94 20.00
C VAL A 126 -24.65 -7.57 18.70
N PRO A 127 -23.84 -8.36 17.97
CA PRO A 127 -22.40 -8.56 18.16
C PRO A 127 -21.58 -7.30 17.83
N GLN A 128 -20.40 -7.17 18.45
CA GLN A 128 -19.46 -6.08 18.17
C GLN A 128 -18.81 -6.23 16.79
N VAL A 129 -18.51 -5.11 16.14
CA VAL A 129 -17.81 -5.08 14.85
C VAL A 129 -16.34 -5.43 15.07
N LYS A 130 -15.85 -6.46 14.36
CA LYS A 130 -14.45 -6.88 14.41
C LYS A 130 -13.62 -6.11 13.38
N LYS A 131 -12.33 -5.92 13.66
CA LYS A 131 -11.35 -5.30 12.73
C LYS A 131 -11.35 -5.95 11.34
N SER A 132 -11.54 -7.27 11.27
CA SER A 132 -11.60 -8.00 9.99
C SER A 132 -12.76 -7.59 9.08
N ALA A 133 -13.87 -7.09 9.64
CA ALA A 133 -14.99 -6.59 8.83
C ALA A 133 -14.56 -5.39 7.97
N TRP A 134 -13.72 -4.50 8.51
CA TRP A 134 -13.18 -3.35 7.78
C TRP A 134 -12.24 -3.77 6.65
N ILE A 135 -11.36 -4.73 6.91
CA ILE A 135 -10.49 -5.30 5.87
C ILE A 135 -11.33 -5.93 4.75
N HIS A 136 -12.38 -6.68 5.10
CA HIS A 136 -13.28 -7.26 4.10
C HIS A 136 -14.05 -6.19 3.31
N LEU A 137 -14.57 -5.14 3.96
CA LEU A 137 -15.22 -4.04 3.25
C LEU A 137 -14.30 -3.41 2.21
N LEU A 138 -13.06 -3.15 2.60
CA LEU A 138 -12.05 -2.56 1.72
C LEU A 138 -11.70 -3.47 0.53
N GLN A 139 -11.49 -4.76 0.79
CA GLN A 139 -11.20 -5.74 -0.26
C GLN A 139 -12.38 -5.96 -1.22
N LEU A 140 -13.62 -5.86 -0.71
CA LEU A 140 -14.82 -6.05 -1.51
C LEU A 140 -15.20 -4.82 -2.33
N ALA A 141 -14.87 -3.61 -1.89
CA ALA A 141 -15.19 -2.37 -2.59
C ALA A 141 -14.57 -2.33 -4.00
N GLU A 142 -15.38 -2.22 -5.04
CA GLU A 142 -14.99 -2.14 -6.47
C GLU A 142 -14.91 -0.71 -6.98
N THR A 143 -15.78 0.17 -6.47
CA THR A 143 -15.97 1.52 -6.99
C THR A 143 -15.52 2.57 -5.99
N GLY A 144 -15.18 3.76 -6.48
CA GLY A 144 -14.82 4.90 -5.62
C GLY A 144 -15.96 5.31 -4.69
N GLU A 145 -17.21 5.14 -5.12
CA GLU A 145 -18.40 5.39 -4.29
C GLU A 145 -18.49 4.43 -3.11
N GLN A 146 -18.27 3.13 -3.34
CA GLN A 146 -18.24 2.13 -2.27
C GLN A 146 -17.13 2.44 -1.27
N LEU A 147 -15.95 2.84 -1.76
CA LEU A 147 -14.84 3.21 -0.89
C LEU A 147 -15.14 4.49 -0.08
N THR A 148 -15.84 5.45 -0.68
CA THR A 148 -16.32 6.66 0.00
C THR A 148 -17.31 6.29 1.12
N GLN A 149 -18.25 5.39 0.86
CA GLN A 149 -19.18 4.88 1.88
C GLN A 149 -18.43 4.21 3.04
N VAL A 150 -17.34 3.49 2.77
CA VAL A 150 -16.50 2.90 3.83
C VAL A 150 -15.80 3.99 4.65
N ALA A 151 -15.22 5.00 4.00
CA ALA A 151 -14.55 6.11 4.67
C ALA A 151 -15.51 6.94 5.54
N ASP A 152 -16.74 7.16 5.09
CA ASP A 152 -17.76 7.91 5.84
C ASP A 152 -18.19 7.21 7.14
N MET A 153 -17.93 5.90 7.28
CA MET A 153 -18.17 5.16 8.52
C MET A 153 -17.02 5.27 9.55
N PHE A 154 -15.83 5.76 9.17
CA PHE A 154 -14.67 5.83 10.08
C PHE A 154 -14.90 6.72 11.33
N PRO A 155 -15.58 7.89 11.25
CA PRO A 155 -15.86 8.70 12.44
C PRO A 155 -16.67 7.92 13.47
N GLY A 156 -17.65 7.12 13.03
CA GLY A 156 -18.43 6.26 13.92
C GLY A 156 -17.56 5.20 14.63
N TRP A 157 -16.56 4.65 13.94
CA TRP A 157 -15.59 3.72 14.55
C TRP A 157 -14.72 4.40 15.61
N LYS A 158 -14.26 5.62 15.32
CA LYS A 158 -13.51 6.47 16.25
C LYS A 158 -14.34 6.78 17.50
N GLU A 159 -15.60 7.18 17.33
CA GLU A 159 -16.50 7.52 18.44
C GLU A 159 -16.82 6.35 19.36
N SER A 160 -16.76 5.12 18.83
CA SER A 160 -16.86 3.90 19.65
C SER A 160 -15.59 3.63 20.48
N GLY A 161 -14.56 4.48 20.38
CA GLY A 161 -13.31 4.36 21.12
C GLY A 161 -12.28 3.44 20.47
N HIS A 162 -12.54 2.99 19.23
CA HIS A 162 -11.62 2.13 18.50
C HIS A 162 -10.67 2.93 17.59
N GLN A 163 -9.54 2.32 17.27
CA GLN A 163 -8.52 2.88 16.37
C GLN A 163 -8.20 1.87 15.27
N PHE A 164 -7.81 2.40 14.11
CA PHE A 164 -7.32 1.58 13.00
C PHE A 164 -5.84 1.26 13.18
N ASP A 165 -5.45 0.05 12.79
CA ASP A 165 -4.05 -0.36 12.81
C ASP A 165 -3.29 0.29 11.64
N PRO A 166 -1.97 0.51 11.77
CA PRO A 166 -1.13 1.03 10.68
C PRO A 166 -1.28 0.23 9.37
N GLU A 167 -1.38 -1.10 9.46
CA GLU A 167 -1.59 -1.99 8.32
C GLU A 167 -2.90 -1.71 7.58
N PHE A 168 -3.97 -1.38 8.31
CA PHE A 168 -5.24 -1.00 7.67
C PHE A 168 -5.10 0.30 6.88
N SER A 169 -4.34 1.26 7.40
CA SER A 169 -4.06 2.52 6.72
C SER A 169 -3.33 2.30 5.38
N GLU A 170 -2.33 1.41 5.38
CA GLU A 170 -1.60 1.03 4.17
C GLU A 170 -2.50 0.33 3.14
N LEU A 171 -3.33 -0.61 3.60
CA LEU A 171 -4.33 -1.26 2.76
C LEU A 171 -5.31 -0.24 2.16
N PHE A 172 -5.74 0.75 2.94
CA PHE A 172 -6.68 1.77 2.51
C PHE A 172 -6.11 2.63 1.37
N VAL A 173 -4.88 3.14 1.53
CA VAL A 173 -4.19 3.87 0.45
C VAL A 173 -4.02 2.98 -0.78
N ARG A 174 -3.58 1.73 -0.59
CA ARG A 174 -3.43 0.78 -1.67
C ARG A 174 -4.73 0.57 -2.44
N ARG A 175 -5.86 0.42 -1.74
CA ARG A 175 -7.15 0.25 -2.38
C ARG A 175 -7.59 1.52 -3.12
N CYS A 176 -7.28 2.70 -2.58
CA CYS A 176 -7.54 3.96 -3.27
C CYS A 176 -6.76 4.06 -4.59
N GLU A 177 -5.50 3.62 -4.60
CA GLU A 177 -4.68 3.54 -5.83
C GLU A 177 -5.26 2.51 -6.82
N GLU A 178 -5.62 1.31 -6.35
CA GLU A 178 -6.18 0.24 -7.21
C GLU A 178 -7.51 0.60 -7.88
N ILE A 179 -8.32 1.46 -7.26
CA ILE A 179 -9.60 1.95 -7.81
C ILE A 179 -9.44 3.33 -8.49
N SER A 180 -8.21 3.83 -8.64
CA SER A 180 -7.91 5.14 -9.23
C SER A 180 -8.66 6.31 -8.56
N CYS A 181 -8.77 6.27 -7.23
CA CYS A 181 -9.41 7.32 -6.42
C CYS A 181 -8.52 7.89 -5.29
N PRO A 182 -7.26 8.27 -5.57
CA PRO A 182 -6.33 8.72 -4.53
C PRO A 182 -6.72 10.04 -3.85
N LEU A 183 -7.59 10.85 -4.47
CA LEU A 183 -8.15 12.06 -3.85
C LEU A 183 -8.99 11.75 -2.61
N LEU A 184 -9.64 10.58 -2.55
CA LEU A 184 -10.37 10.15 -1.36
C LEU A 184 -9.40 9.91 -0.19
N ALA A 185 -8.28 9.23 -0.44
CA ALA A 185 -7.24 9.07 0.55
C ALA A 185 -6.73 10.44 1.02
N LEU A 186 -6.44 11.37 0.10
CA LEU A 186 -5.99 12.71 0.45
C LEU A 186 -7.01 13.45 1.36
N LYS A 187 -8.31 13.33 1.07
CA LYS A 187 -9.38 13.90 1.91
C LYS A 187 -9.40 13.27 3.31
N VAL A 188 -9.29 11.94 3.39
CA VAL A 188 -9.30 11.21 4.67
C VAL A 188 -8.10 11.58 5.54
N TYR A 189 -6.90 11.62 4.95
CA TYR A 189 -5.70 11.98 5.69
C TYR A 189 -5.55 13.49 5.93
N GLY A 190 -6.16 14.33 5.10
CA GLY A 190 -6.22 15.77 5.32
C GLY A 190 -7.06 16.17 6.55
N ASP A 191 -8.04 15.34 6.92
CA ASP A 191 -8.92 15.55 8.07
C ASP A 191 -8.74 14.46 9.13
N PHE A 192 -7.54 14.40 9.73
CA PHE A 192 -7.22 13.43 10.78
C PHE A 192 -8.18 13.53 11.97
N ALA A 193 -8.63 14.74 12.31
CA ALA A 193 -9.56 14.97 13.40
C ALA A 193 -10.89 14.25 13.18
N LYS A 194 -11.40 14.20 11.95
CA LYS A 194 -12.63 13.48 11.62
C LYS A 194 -12.42 11.97 11.51
N TYR A 195 -11.43 11.53 10.73
CA TYR A 195 -11.32 10.12 10.33
C TYR A 195 -10.45 9.27 11.27
N ASN A 196 -9.55 9.88 12.05
CA ASN A 196 -8.63 9.22 12.99
C ASN A 196 -7.84 8.04 12.38
N LEU A 197 -7.43 8.20 11.13
CA LEU A 197 -6.63 7.22 10.39
C LEU A 197 -5.19 7.74 10.27
N ALA A 198 -4.26 7.12 10.98
CA ALA A 198 -2.86 7.56 10.97
C ALA A 198 -2.17 7.19 9.65
N LEU A 199 -1.53 8.16 8.99
CA LEU A 199 -0.75 7.91 7.77
C LEU A 199 0.61 7.31 8.14
N THR A 200 0.96 6.17 7.53
CA THR A 200 2.29 5.55 7.69
C THR A 200 3.23 5.98 6.56
N LEU A 201 4.55 5.82 6.74
CA LEU A 201 5.52 6.17 5.68
C LEU A 201 5.32 5.35 4.38
N PRO A 202 5.08 4.03 4.41
CA PRO A 202 4.73 3.27 3.21
C PRO A 202 3.46 3.77 2.55
N GLY A 203 2.40 4.03 3.33
CA GLY A 203 1.15 4.60 2.84
C GLY A 203 1.35 5.98 2.21
N ALA A 204 2.14 6.85 2.82
CA ALA A 204 2.44 8.18 2.29
C ALA A 204 3.20 8.12 0.96
N ARG A 205 4.18 7.21 0.83
CA ARG A 205 4.90 6.99 -0.44
C ARG A 205 3.97 6.49 -1.53
N GLN A 206 3.07 5.57 -1.20
CA GLN A 206 2.08 5.03 -2.14
C GLN A 206 1.05 6.09 -2.56
N LEU A 207 0.57 6.90 -1.61
CA LEU A 207 -0.30 8.03 -1.90
C LEU A 207 0.40 9.03 -2.83
N LEU A 208 1.64 9.40 -2.52
CA LEU A 208 2.42 10.30 -3.36
C LEU A 208 2.67 9.72 -4.77
N HIS A 209 2.91 8.41 -4.86
CA HIS A 209 3.01 7.71 -6.14
C HIS A 209 1.72 7.86 -6.97
N SER A 210 0.56 7.52 -6.41
CA SER A 210 -0.71 7.63 -7.13
C SER A 210 -1.02 9.08 -7.57
N LEU A 211 -0.69 10.07 -6.73
CA LEU A 211 -0.99 11.47 -7.01
C LEU A 211 -0.09 12.08 -8.08
N HIS A 212 1.23 11.82 -8.05
CA HIS A 212 2.15 12.50 -8.96
C HIS A 212 2.04 12.07 -10.43
N VAL A 213 1.43 10.91 -10.69
CA VAL A 213 1.23 10.40 -12.05
C VAL A 213 0.05 11.09 -12.72
N GLU A 214 -1.07 11.24 -12.03
CA GLU A 214 -2.35 11.60 -12.65
C GLU A 214 -2.88 12.99 -12.26
N HIS A 215 -2.44 13.55 -11.13
CA HIS A 215 -3.06 14.75 -10.56
C HIS A 215 -2.22 16.03 -10.70
N PRO A 216 -2.85 17.21 -10.54
CA PRO A 216 -2.16 18.51 -10.52
C PRO A 216 -1.12 18.61 -9.40
N ILE A 217 -0.16 19.53 -9.58
CA ILE A 217 0.96 19.68 -8.64
C ILE A 217 0.51 20.14 -7.25
N GLU A 218 -0.58 20.91 -7.15
CA GLU A 218 -1.16 21.39 -5.89
C GLU A 218 -1.57 20.21 -4.99
N THR A 219 -2.14 19.18 -5.58
CA THR A 219 -2.54 17.94 -4.90
C THR A 219 -1.33 17.18 -4.37
N VAL A 220 -0.25 17.12 -5.17
CA VAL A 220 1.02 16.50 -4.78
C VAL A 220 1.68 17.27 -3.65
N MET A 221 1.66 18.60 -3.69
CA MET A 221 2.16 19.46 -2.60
C MET A 221 1.31 19.33 -1.33
N THR A 222 0.00 19.16 -1.46
CA THR A 222 -0.87 18.91 -0.30
C THR A 222 -0.53 17.58 0.36
N ALA A 223 -0.36 16.52 -0.43
CA ALA A 223 0.10 15.22 0.07
C ALA A 223 1.50 15.30 0.69
N SER A 224 2.37 16.16 0.15
CA SER A 224 3.72 16.34 0.65
C SER A 224 3.73 16.98 2.05
N ALA A 225 2.83 17.95 2.29
CA ALA A 225 2.65 18.59 3.58
C ALA A 225 2.15 17.64 4.68
N LEU A 226 1.42 16.57 4.32
CA LEU A 226 0.97 15.56 5.29
C LEU A 226 2.13 14.86 6.01
N TYR A 227 3.34 14.83 5.43
CA TYR A 227 4.49 14.22 6.10
C TYR A 227 4.76 14.86 7.46
N ASP A 228 4.72 16.19 7.55
CA ASP A 228 4.97 16.92 8.80
C ASP A 228 3.82 16.72 9.79
N VAL A 229 2.57 16.80 9.30
CA VAL A 229 1.35 16.62 10.11
C VAL A 229 1.33 15.26 10.83
N TYR A 230 1.78 14.21 10.17
CA TYR A 230 1.82 12.85 10.72
C TYR A 230 3.16 12.49 11.37
N GLY A 231 4.09 13.44 11.52
CA GLY A 231 5.42 13.19 12.11
C GLY A 231 6.28 12.21 11.31
N LEU A 232 6.05 12.11 10.00
CA LEU A 232 6.85 11.31 9.08
C LEU A 232 8.18 12.03 8.79
N PRO A 233 9.24 11.31 8.36
CA PRO A 233 10.49 11.94 7.95
C PRO A 233 10.22 12.99 6.86
N PRO A 234 10.73 14.24 6.99
CA PRO A 234 10.57 15.26 5.96
C PRO A 234 10.94 14.71 4.58
N ILE A 235 10.21 15.09 3.53
CA ILE A 235 10.42 14.52 2.19
C ILE A 235 11.86 14.70 1.69
N ALA A 236 12.50 15.82 2.02
CA ALA A 236 13.90 16.06 1.70
C ALA A 236 14.89 15.08 2.40
N LYS A 237 14.42 14.27 3.35
CA LYS A 237 15.19 13.20 4.02
C LYS A 237 14.78 11.79 3.55
N ASP A 238 13.70 11.65 2.79
CA ASP A 238 13.26 10.37 2.23
C ASP A 238 13.53 10.30 0.73
N LEU A 239 14.47 9.46 0.31
CA LEU A 239 14.92 9.40 -1.08
C LEU A 239 13.79 9.07 -2.07
N VAL A 240 12.90 8.14 -1.70
CA VAL A 240 11.79 7.74 -2.58
C VAL A 240 10.83 8.90 -2.78
N SER A 241 10.33 9.50 -1.70
CA SER A 241 9.41 10.63 -1.80
C SER A 241 10.04 11.89 -2.38
N CYS A 242 11.30 12.19 -2.06
CA CYS A 242 12.04 13.31 -2.64
C CYS A 242 12.11 13.18 -4.17
N SER A 243 12.46 11.98 -4.65
CA SER A 243 12.56 11.72 -6.09
C SER A 243 11.20 11.86 -6.80
N MET A 244 10.11 11.35 -6.21
CA MET A 244 8.76 11.45 -6.78
C MET A 244 8.26 12.90 -6.79
N LEU A 245 8.46 13.65 -5.70
CA LEU A 245 8.07 15.06 -5.62
C LEU A 245 8.84 15.90 -6.65
N MET A 246 10.16 15.72 -6.76
CA MET A 246 10.96 16.43 -7.78
C MET A 246 10.51 16.06 -9.19
N SER A 247 10.26 14.78 -9.46
CA SER A 247 9.73 14.33 -10.75
C SER A 247 8.38 15.01 -11.06
N ALA A 248 7.49 15.15 -10.08
CA ALA A 248 6.22 15.86 -10.25
C ALA A 248 6.44 17.34 -10.57
N CYS A 249 7.34 17.99 -9.84
CA CYS A 249 7.64 19.41 -10.02
C CYS A 249 8.19 19.72 -11.41
N TYR A 250 9.12 18.88 -11.91
CA TYR A 250 9.66 19.01 -13.26
C TYR A 250 8.63 18.66 -14.34
N LYS A 251 7.74 17.69 -14.10
CA LYS A 251 6.66 17.35 -15.03
C LYS A 251 5.70 18.53 -15.23
N HIS A 252 5.36 19.24 -14.16
CA HIS A 252 4.42 20.35 -14.23
C HIS A 252 5.03 21.63 -14.81
N ASN A 253 6.33 21.86 -14.59
CA ASN A 253 7.10 22.95 -15.21
C ASN A 253 6.53 24.37 -14.97
N SER A 254 5.86 24.61 -13.84
CA SER A 254 5.47 25.98 -13.44
C SER A 254 6.63 26.68 -12.74
N LYS A 255 6.61 28.03 -12.73
CA LYS A 255 7.68 28.81 -12.08
C LYS A 255 7.89 28.40 -10.62
N ASP A 256 6.80 28.14 -9.90
CA ASP A 256 6.87 27.78 -8.48
C ASP A 256 7.25 26.31 -8.29
N SER A 257 6.79 25.38 -9.15
CA SER A 257 7.22 23.99 -9.08
C SER A 257 8.71 23.85 -9.38
N LEU A 258 9.25 24.62 -10.34
CA LEU A 258 10.69 24.64 -10.64
C LEU A 258 11.51 25.22 -9.49
N LYS A 259 11.05 26.27 -8.81
CA LYS A 259 11.73 26.78 -7.60
C LYS A 259 11.84 25.70 -6.53
N VAL A 260 10.76 24.95 -6.28
CA VAL A 260 10.77 23.83 -5.31
C VAL A 260 11.71 22.72 -5.79
N ALA A 261 11.65 22.34 -7.07
CA ALA A 261 12.55 21.33 -7.62
C ALA A 261 14.02 21.71 -7.45
N ASN A 262 14.37 22.95 -7.80
CA ASN A 262 15.74 23.47 -7.68
C ASN A 262 16.20 23.53 -6.22
N ALA A 263 15.32 23.93 -5.29
CA ALA A 263 15.62 23.90 -3.86
C ALA A 263 15.87 22.48 -3.32
N LEU A 264 15.25 21.45 -3.92
CA LEU A 264 15.42 20.05 -3.54
C LEU A 264 16.67 19.39 -4.13
N VAL A 265 17.30 19.95 -5.16
CA VAL A 265 18.49 19.36 -5.81
C VAL A 265 19.63 19.07 -4.81
N PRO A 266 20.07 20.01 -3.94
CA PRO A 266 21.14 19.74 -2.99
C PRO A 266 20.78 18.65 -1.97
N HIS A 267 19.50 18.57 -1.59
CA HIS A 267 19.00 17.53 -0.69
C HIS A 267 19.03 16.15 -1.34
N LEU A 268 18.60 16.05 -2.60
CA LEU A 268 18.66 14.81 -3.37
C LEU A 268 20.11 14.34 -3.54
N GLU A 269 21.03 15.25 -3.90
CA GLU A 269 22.45 14.92 -4.02
C GLU A 269 23.02 14.39 -2.70
N LYS A 270 22.73 15.07 -1.58
CA LYS A 270 23.15 14.62 -0.25
C LYS A 270 22.58 13.24 0.10
N LEU A 271 21.30 13.00 -0.20
CA LEU A 271 20.66 11.70 0.03
C LEU A 271 21.32 10.58 -0.76
N LEU A 272 21.65 10.80 -2.04
CA LEU A 272 22.32 9.79 -2.86
C LEU A 272 23.75 9.52 -2.40
N LYS A 273 24.47 10.52 -1.88
CA LYS A 273 25.81 10.31 -1.30
C LYS A 273 25.78 9.46 -0.03
N HIS A 274 24.73 9.55 0.79
CA HIS A 274 24.60 8.79 2.03
C HIS A 274 23.86 7.46 1.89
N THR A 275 23.07 7.28 0.83
CA THR A 275 22.29 6.06 0.62
C THR A 275 23.09 5.09 -0.25
N LYS A 276 23.32 3.88 0.25
CA LYS A 276 23.93 2.82 -0.55
C LYS A 276 23.08 2.57 -1.80
N PRO A 277 23.71 2.41 -2.99
CA PRO A 277 23.01 2.02 -4.20
C PRO A 277 22.09 0.83 -3.94
N ILE A 278 20.83 0.93 -4.38
CA ILE A 278 19.82 -0.10 -4.15
C ILE A 278 19.67 -0.89 -5.44
N GLU A 279 20.06 -2.16 -5.42
CA GLU A 279 19.90 -3.03 -6.57
C GLU A 279 18.42 -3.34 -6.82
N VAL A 280 17.99 -3.12 -8.06
CA VAL A 280 16.65 -3.52 -8.49
C VAL A 280 16.70 -4.97 -8.92
N SER A 281 15.98 -5.84 -8.20
CA SER A 281 15.82 -7.23 -8.61
C SER A 281 15.34 -7.31 -10.05
N LYS A 282 16.04 -8.08 -10.87
CA LYS A 282 15.68 -8.32 -12.28
C LYS A 282 14.67 -9.48 -12.45
N GLY A 283 14.18 -10.05 -11.35
CA GLY A 283 13.23 -11.16 -11.39
C GLY A 283 11.82 -10.73 -11.82
N PRO A 284 11.03 -11.64 -12.43
CA PRO A 284 9.69 -11.34 -12.93
C PRO A 284 8.68 -11.03 -11.82
N THR A 285 8.95 -11.44 -10.58
CA THR A 285 8.08 -11.16 -9.43
C THR A 285 8.60 -9.96 -8.64
N VAL A 286 8.12 -8.77 -9.01
CA VAL A 286 8.29 -7.57 -8.19
C VAL A 286 7.44 -7.76 -6.94
N ASN A 287 8.06 -8.19 -5.84
CA ASN A 287 7.40 -8.24 -4.55
C ASN A 287 6.86 -6.85 -4.20
N VAL A 288 5.73 -6.78 -3.47
CA VAL A 288 5.12 -5.52 -3.01
C VAL A 288 6.15 -4.61 -2.32
N LEU A 289 7.11 -5.20 -1.60
CA LEU A 289 8.21 -4.50 -0.93
C LEU A 289 9.20 -3.79 -1.88
N GLN A 290 9.26 -4.19 -3.14
CA GLN A 290 10.15 -3.62 -4.15
C GLN A 290 9.51 -2.47 -4.93
N LYS A 291 8.19 -2.28 -4.83
CA LYS A 291 7.47 -1.19 -5.52
C LYS A 291 8.10 0.20 -5.28
N PRO A 292 8.45 0.60 -4.04
CA PRO A 292 9.07 1.90 -3.80
C PRO A 292 10.42 2.09 -4.53
N VAL A 293 11.18 1.02 -4.70
CA VAL A 293 12.48 1.06 -5.41
C VAL A 293 12.24 1.26 -6.91
N VAL A 294 11.24 0.59 -7.48
CA VAL A 294 10.84 0.76 -8.88
C VAL A 294 10.36 2.18 -9.14
N TRP A 295 9.52 2.73 -8.26
CA TRP A 295 9.03 4.11 -8.35
C TRP A 295 10.19 5.11 -8.28
N MET A 296 11.10 4.93 -7.33
CA MET A 296 12.30 5.75 -7.21
C MET A 296 13.18 5.68 -8.46
N LYS A 297 13.42 4.48 -9.02
CA LYS A 297 14.17 4.32 -10.28
C LYS A 297 13.54 5.14 -11.41
N TRP A 298 12.23 5.06 -11.57
CA TRP A 298 11.49 5.81 -12.59
C TRP A 298 11.52 7.32 -12.35
N ALA A 299 11.31 7.75 -11.11
CA ALA A 299 11.33 9.16 -10.74
C ALA A 299 12.72 9.77 -10.94
N LEU A 300 13.80 9.10 -10.51
CA LEU A 300 15.18 9.54 -10.74
C LEU A 300 15.54 9.62 -12.23
N LYS A 301 14.99 8.73 -13.08
CA LYS A 301 15.14 8.82 -14.54
C LYS A 301 14.52 10.10 -15.09
N LYS A 302 13.34 10.48 -14.61
CA LYS A 302 12.64 11.71 -15.02
C LYS A 302 13.39 12.96 -14.53
N VAL A 303 13.86 12.94 -13.29
CA VAL A 303 14.69 14.02 -12.71
C VAL A 303 15.98 14.23 -13.50
N ASP A 304 16.72 13.17 -13.83
CA ASP A 304 17.95 13.24 -14.63
C ASP A 304 17.71 13.88 -16.01
N LYS A 305 16.63 13.45 -16.70
CA LYS A 305 16.25 14.04 -17.99
C LYS A 305 15.90 15.52 -17.86
N ALA A 306 15.17 15.90 -16.82
CA ALA A 306 14.77 17.29 -16.59
C ALA A 306 15.97 18.19 -16.22
N LEU A 307 16.89 17.69 -15.41
CA LEU A 307 18.13 18.39 -15.08
C LEU A 307 18.96 18.65 -16.34
N PHE A 308 19.16 17.62 -17.17
CA PHE A 308 19.88 17.77 -18.44
C PHE A 308 19.23 18.81 -19.36
N ALA A 309 17.89 18.81 -19.46
CA ALA A 309 17.18 19.79 -20.28
C ALA A 309 17.32 21.23 -19.74
N THR A 310 17.50 21.40 -18.43
CA THR A 310 17.57 22.72 -17.80
C THR A 310 18.99 23.29 -17.79
N THR A 311 20.00 22.46 -17.53
CA THR A 311 21.41 22.90 -17.38
C THR A 311 22.27 22.62 -18.61
N GLY A 312 21.80 21.80 -19.55
CA GLY A 312 22.59 21.31 -20.68
C GLY A 312 23.66 20.28 -20.30
N GLN A 313 23.79 19.92 -19.02
CA GLN A 313 24.79 18.98 -18.51
C GLN A 313 24.12 17.89 -17.66
N ARG A 314 24.59 16.65 -17.79
CA ARG A 314 24.11 15.56 -16.93
C ARG A 314 24.71 15.71 -15.54
N ALA A 315 23.90 15.42 -14.53
CA ALA A 315 24.38 15.39 -13.16
C ALA A 315 25.20 14.12 -12.93
N ASP A 316 26.53 14.25 -12.88
CA ASP A 316 27.45 13.11 -12.72
C ASP A 316 27.16 12.28 -11.47
N TRP A 317 26.84 12.94 -10.36
CA TRP A 317 26.49 12.28 -9.10
C TRP A 317 25.25 11.39 -9.24
N LEU A 318 24.24 11.85 -9.99
CA LEU A 318 23.00 11.12 -10.22
C LEU A 318 23.23 9.95 -11.18
N SER A 319 23.94 10.20 -12.27
CA SER A 319 24.30 9.19 -13.27
C SER A 319 25.14 8.07 -12.66
N ALA A 320 26.16 8.41 -11.87
CA ALA A 320 27.02 7.46 -11.18
C ALA A 320 26.25 6.62 -10.16
N TRP A 321 25.37 7.23 -9.37
CA TRP A 321 24.55 6.49 -8.40
C TRP A 321 23.58 5.53 -9.09
N ARG A 322 22.95 5.97 -10.19
CA ARG A 322 22.03 5.13 -10.98
C ARG A 322 22.75 3.99 -11.68
N ALA A 323 23.97 4.19 -12.19
CA ALA A 323 24.79 3.13 -12.76
C ALA A 323 25.15 2.07 -11.70
N LYS A 324 25.62 2.52 -10.51
CA LYS A 324 25.93 1.62 -9.38
C LYS A 324 24.71 0.84 -8.87
N SER A 325 23.51 1.42 -8.99
CA SER A 325 22.24 0.75 -8.62
C SER A 325 21.72 -0.21 -9.71
N GLY A 326 22.41 -0.32 -10.85
CA GLY A 326 21.95 -1.11 -12.00
C GLY A 326 20.72 -0.52 -12.70
N HIS A 327 20.44 0.77 -12.51
CA HIS A 327 19.29 1.44 -13.14
C HIS A 327 19.52 1.78 -14.61
N ILE A 328 20.79 1.93 -15.00
CA ILE A 328 21.27 2.22 -16.35
C ILE A 328 22.31 1.13 -16.64
N PRO A 329 22.38 0.56 -17.86
CA PRO A 329 23.53 -0.24 -18.23
C PRO A 329 24.81 0.58 -18.02
N GLU A 330 25.82 0.03 -17.35
CA GLU A 330 27.10 0.72 -17.30
C GLU A 330 27.53 1.06 -18.73
N PRO A 331 28.05 2.27 -18.99
CA PRO A 331 28.65 2.55 -20.28
C PRO A 331 29.73 1.49 -20.47
N SER A 332 29.49 0.58 -21.41
CA SER A 332 30.43 -0.47 -21.77
C SER A 332 31.75 0.22 -22.07
N LYS A 333 32.75 -0.03 -21.23
CA LYS A 333 34.13 0.39 -21.48
C LYS A 333 34.55 -0.34 -22.76
N PHE A 334 34.46 0.33 -23.90
CA PHE A 334 35.12 -0.04 -25.14
C PHE A 334 36.55 0.49 -25.10
#